data_AF-A0A2A2WIT9-F1
#
_entry.id   AF-A0A2A2WIT9-F1
#
_cell.length_a   1.000
_cell.length_b   1.000
_cell.length_c   1.000
_cell.angle_alpha   90.00
_cell.angle_beta   90.00
_cell.angle_gamma   90.00
#
_symmetry.space_group_name_H-M   'P 1'
#
loop_
_entity.id
_entity.type
_entity.pdbx_description
1 polymer ?
#
loop_
_entity_poly.entity_id
_entity_poly.type
_entity_poly.pdbx_seq_one_letter_code
_entity_poly.pdbx_strand_id
1 'polypeptide(L)'
;MLLLNSVVILDQRGIRSLFRRLTRSKSEAYRMTNEADKSEPIDVGPMRAIDVAGFLIGRRRSIERVIASKASLALGAALVGTAALAREYDAVSFVHQPQDLLAPLAASIVVSAIVFAVVRCFHAFTAIRNPSTVADDYRVFLSGYWMTAPLAWLYAIPIETMTDEISALRFNLTMLSIVSIWRVLLFARFVSVRYRVSWFAALSWVLVPCMAIAVVALFQQIMSMVSIMGGLRLTETQQILLDFRSNVFGVAFYGFIPALLLGIGLAVAIRNNAESIAIHRFRPSVLQRSTWAIPLLALLGLAVAAAYFQPARYRAARVDRMLNDGQIDEAITFMQQQGEHRFPDVWDPPPHFPTRRKPSPPISDLLSAIGRNHPDRWISDRLLVQADELLMRQFGWTQGVGDENYLRSTLFITDREALVDMQAHFEILVDIPASEKEQQRRARLLQIVKEAIPKAETN
;
A
#
# COMPACT_ATOMS: atom_id res chain seq x y z
N MET A 1 -10.03 10.75 -42.00
CA MET A 1 -8.95 9.93 -42.58
C MET A 1 -8.53 10.50 -43.95
N LEU A 2 -8.10 11.78 -44.02
CA LEU A 2 -7.65 12.43 -45.26
C LEU A 2 -6.94 13.80 -45.00
N LEU A 3 -6.16 13.91 -43.91
CA LEU A 3 -5.36 15.11 -43.59
C LEU A 3 -4.03 14.73 -42.92
N LEU A 4 -3.22 13.86 -43.55
CA LEU A 4 -1.96 13.40 -42.96
C LEU A 4 -0.79 13.19 -43.96
N ASN A 5 -0.87 13.71 -45.20
CA ASN A 5 0.12 13.37 -46.24
C ASN A 5 1.01 14.51 -46.76
N SER A 6 1.06 15.69 -46.12
CA SER A 6 1.72 16.86 -46.74
C SER A 6 2.95 17.45 -46.00
N VAL A 7 3.57 16.74 -45.05
CA VAL A 7 4.67 17.33 -44.22
C VAL A 7 6.00 16.55 -44.25
N VAL A 8 6.15 15.53 -45.10
CA VAL A 8 7.36 14.66 -45.10
C VAL A 8 8.24 14.88 -46.34
N ILE A 9 8.69 16.12 -46.56
CA ILE A 9 9.92 16.42 -47.34
C ILE A 9 10.68 17.52 -46.59
N LEU A 10 10.98 17.27 -45.31
CA LEU A 10 11.92 18.08 -44.54
C LEU A 10 13.34 17.59 -44.83
N ASP A 11 14.15 18.53 -45.29
CA ASP A 11 15.54 18.43 -45.73
C ASP A 11 16.41 17.46 -44.88
N GLN A 12 16.67 16.26 -45.43
CA GLN A 12 17.57 15.29 -44.82
C GLN A 12 19.02 15.79 -44.69
N ARG A 13 19.43 16.84 -45.42
CA ARG A 13 20.79 17.39 -45.31
C ARG A 13 20.97 18.20 -44.03
N GLY A 14 19.94 18.95 -43.61
CA GLY A 14 19.89 19.63 -42.31
C GLY A 14 20.09 18.66 -41.14
N ILE A 15 19.33 17.55 -41.12
CA ILE A 15 19.39 16.55 -40.03
C ILE A 15 20.76 15.86 -39.96
N ARG A 16 21.38 15.51 -41.10
CA ARG A 16 22.72 14.91 -41.12
C ARG A 16 23.81 15.89 -40.65
N SER A 17 23.69 17.18 -40.97
CA SER A 17 24.64 18.19 -40.50
C SER A 17 24.53 18.41 -38.99
N LEU A 18 23.30 18.35 -38.45
CA LEU A 18 23.02 18.44 -37.02
C LEU A 18 23.56 17.22 -36.27
N PHE A 19 23.39 16.01 -36.83
CA PHE A 19 23.99 14.79 -36.27
C PHE A 19 25.53 14.80 -36.30
N ARG A 20 26.16 15.37 -37.36
CA ARG A 20 27.62 15.54 -37.42
C ARG A 20 28.15 16.57 -36.42
N ARG A 21 27.44 17.69 -36.22
CA ARG A 21 27.81 18.67 -35.18
C ARG A 21 27.64 18.09 -33.77
N LEU A 22 26.57 17.31 -33.53
CA LEU A 22 26.35 16.62 -32.26
C LEU A 22 27.41 15.54 -31.98
N THR A 23 27.89 14.82 -32.99
CA THR A 23 28.93 13.79 -32.82
C THR A 23 30.34 14.37 -32.64
N ARG A 24 30.70 15.44 -33.36
CA ARG A 24 32.00 16.12 -33.20
C ARG A 24 32.09 16.85 -31.84
N SER A 25 30.99 17.49 -31.41
CA SER A 25 30.86 18.07 -30.06
C SER A 25 31.00 17.01 -28.97
N LYS A 26 30.43 15.81 -29.14
CA LYS A 26 30.62 14.69 -28.19
C LYS A 26 32.08 14.26 -28.07
N SER A 27 32.84 14.22 -29.16
CA SER A 27 34.26 13.81 -29.15
C SER A 27 35.15 14.82 -28.41
N GLU A 28 35.00 16.11 -28.66
CA GLU A 28 35.78 17.15 -27.97
C GLU A 28 35.33 17.31 -26.50
N ALA A 29 34.03 17.18 -26.22
CA ALA A 29 33.53 17.13 -24.85
C ALA A 29 34.06 15.90 -24.08
N TYR A 30 34.27 14.76 -24.74
CA TYR A 30 34.86 13.56 -24.12
C TYR A 30 36.35 13.73 -23.79
N ARG A 31 37.10 14.48 -24.62
CA ARG A 31 38.52 14.78 -24.35
C ARG A 31 38.69 15.80 -23.22
N MET A 32 37.89 16.87 -23.18
CA MET A 32 37.96 17.86 -22.09
C MET A 32 37.42 17.33 -20.74
N THR A 33 36.53 16.33 -20.75
CA THR A 33 36.02 15.73 -19.50
C THR A 33 37.05 14.89 -18.75
N ASN A 34 38.10 14.40 -19.42
CA ASN A 34 39.16 13.64 -18.76
C ASN A 34 40.17 14.50 -17.98
N GLU A 35 40.29 15.79 -18.30
CA GLU A 35 41.26 16.67 -17.60
C GLU A 35 40.66 17.40 -16.39
N ALA A 36 39.36 17.70 -16.41
CA ALA A 36 38.69 18.45 -15.34
C ALA A 36 38.26 17.60 -14.13
N ASP A 37 38.28 16.27 -14.23
CA ASP A 37 37.86 15.34 -13.16
C ASP A 37 39.05 14.69 -12.45
N LYS A 38 40.08 15.50 -12.15
CA LYS A 38 41.26 15.09 -11.36
C LYS A 38 41.07 15.31 -9.85
N SER A 39 39.89 15.75 -9.39
CA SER A 39 39.65 15.89 -7.95
C SER A 39 39.73 14.51 -7.30
N GLU A 40 40.65 14.35 -6.33
CA GLU A 40 40.77 13.10 -5.59
C GLU A 40 39.43 12.71 -4.94
N PRO A 41 39.02 11.43 -5.01
CA PRO A 41 37.77 11.00 -4.41
C PRO A 41 37.78 11.22 -2.90
N ILE A 42 36.70 11.80 -2.36
CA ILE A 42 36.60 12.06 -0.92
C ILE A 42 36.57 10.72 -0.17
N ASP A 43 37.44 10.59 0.82
CA ASP A 43 37.39 9.51 1.81
C ASP A 43 36.38 9.84 2.92
N VAL A 44 35.31 9.06 3.01
CA VAL A 44 34.25 9.20 4.01
C VAL A 44 34.39 8.20 5.18
N GLY A 45 35.40 7.33 5.12
CA GLY A 45 35.61 6.23 6.06
C GLY A 45 34.61 5.08 5.91
N PRO A 46 34.73 4.01 6.72
CA PRO A 46 33.82 2.87 6.70
C PRO A 46 32.42 3.22 7.24
N MET A 47 31.39 2.56 6.71
CA MET A 47 30.01 2.69 7.19
C MET A 47 29.83 1.92 8.50
N ARG A 48 29.41 2.63 9.55
CA ARG A 48 29.23 2.11 10.92
C ARG A 48 27.75 1.90 11.25
N ALA A 49 27.45 1.13 12.31
CA ALA A 49 26.08 0.93 12.78
C ALA A 49 25.34 2.25 13.09
N ILE A 50 26.04 3.22 13.73
CA ILE A 50 25.49 4.55 14.02
C ILE A 50 25.10 5.34 12.76
N ASP A 51 25.64 4.99 11.59
CA ASP A 51 25.27 5.65 10.34
C ASP A 51 23.86 5.28 9.88
N VAL A 52 23.30 4.14 10.30
CA VAL A 52 21.89 3.82 10.03
C VAL A 52 20.97 4.76 10.82
N ALA A 53 21.19 4.90 12.13
CA ALA A 53 20.45 5.86 12.96
C ALA A 53 20.69 7.31 12.51
N GLY A 54 21.94 7.65 12.19
CA GLY A 54 22.32 8.96 11.65
C GLY A 54 21.64 9.26 10.31
N PHE A 55 21.46 8.26 9.46
CA PHE A 55 20.69 8.39 8.22
C PHE A 55 19.22 8.71 8.50
N LEU A 56 18.59 8.03 9.48
CA LEU A 56 17.20 8.27 9.88
C LEU A 56 16.97 9.66 10.50
N ILE A 57 18.03 10.34 10.94
CA ILE A 57 17.99 11.73 11.44
C ILE A 57 18.38 12.73 10.32
N GLY A 58 18.83 12.25 9.15
CA GLY A 58 19.24 13.09 8.03
C GLY A 58 20.66 13.66 8.17
N ARG A 59 21.53 13.02 8.96
CA ARG A 59 22.93 13.43 9.14
C ARG A 59 23.71 13.25 7.83
N ARG A 60 24.22 14.37 7.32
CA ARG A 60 24.95 14.43 6.04
C ARG A 60 26.08 13.39 5.92
N ARG A 61 26.97 13.30 6.93
CA ARG A 61 28.10 12.34 6.91
C ARG A 61 27.66 10.88 6.79
N SER A 62 26.56 10.52 7.44
CA SER A 62 26.02 9.16 7.39
C SER A 62 25.42 8.86 6.03
N ILE A 63 24.71 9.83 5.43
CA ILE A 63 24.22 9.74 4.04
C ILE A 63 25.39 9.57 3.05
N GLU A 64 26.45 10.37 3.17
CA GLU A 64 27.63 10.27 2.30
C GLU A 64 28.30 8.88 2.38
N ARG A 65 28.38 8.28 3.58
CA ARG A 65 28.88 6.89 3.75
C ARG A 65 27.96 5.84 3.13
N VAL A 66 26.64 6.00 3.27
CA VAL A 66 25.65 5.10 2.65
C VAL A 66 25.78 5.15 1.12
N ILE A 67 25.92 6.35 0.54
CA ILE A 67 26.13 6.56 -0.90
C ILE A 67 27.43 5.91 -1.37
N ALA A 68 28.50 6.02 -0.58
CA ALA A 68 29.82 5.51 -0.93
C ALA A 68 29.95 3.98 -0.83
N SER A 69 29.09 3.31 -0.05
CA SER A 69 29.15 1.86 0.15
C SER A 69 28.31 1.12 -0.89
N LYS A 70 28.84 0.08 -1.54
CA LYS A 70 28.05 -0.80 -2.42
C LYS A 70 27.18 -1.79 -1.62
N ALA A 71 27.64 -2.16 -0.43
CA ALA A 71 26.96 -3.10 0.44
C ALA A 71 25.73 -2.49 1.14
N SER A 72 25.57 -1.16 1.08
CA SER A 72 24.37 -0.47 1.58
C SER A 72 23.10 -0.91 0.84
N LEU A 73 23.19 -1.38 -0.41
CA LEU A 73 22.05 -1.95 -1.12
C LEU A 73 21.56 -3.25 -0.46
N ALA A 74 22.48 -4.17 -0.16
CA ALA A 74 22.15 -5.43 0.51
C ALA A 74 21.66 -5.21 1.94
N LEU A 75 22.27 -4.27 2.67
CA LEU A 75 21.80 -3.87 3.99
C LEU A 75 20.38 -3.25 3.90
N GLY A 76 20.14 -2.38 2.92
CA GLY A 76 18.82 -1.80 2.68
C GLY A 76 17.76 -2.85 2.39
N ALA A 77 18.08 -3.83 1.53
CA ALA A 77 17.19 -4.96 1.24
C ALA A 77 16.84 -5.75 2.51
N ALA A 78 17.82 -6.02 3.37
CA ALA A 78 17.59 -6.70 4.64
C ALA A 78 16.67 -5.89 5.57
N LEU A 79 16.86 -4.56 5.64
CA LEU A 79 15.99 -3.67 6.44
C LEU A 79 14.57 -3.58 5.88
N VAL A 80 14.39 -3.65 4.56
CA VAL A 80 13.06 -3.74 3.93
C VAL A 80 12.41 -5.07 4.26
N GLY A 81 13.17 -6.17 4.22
CA GLY A 81 12.67 -7.50 4.60
C GLY A 81 12.17 -7.53 6.05
N THR A 82 12.94 -6.96 6.99
CA THR A 82 12.48 -6.87 8.39
C THR A 82 11.33 -5.88 8.56
N ALA A 83 11.28 -4.78 7.80
CA ALA A 83 10.13 -3.87 7.81
C ALA A 83 8.85 -4.53 7.27
N ALA A 84 8.96 -5.36 6.24
CA ALA A 84 7.84 -6.15 5.73
C ALA A 84 7.37 -7.17 6.76
N LEU A 85 8.31 -7.88 7.39
CA LEU A 85 8.01 -8.80 8.49
C LEU A 85 7.32 -8.08 9.66
N ALA A 86 7.81 -6.90 10.05
CA ALA A 86 7.24 -6.07 11.10
C ALA A 86 5.82 -5.60 10.80
N ARG A 87 5.42 -5.52 9.53
CA ARG A 87 4.09 -5.09 9.13
C ARG A 87 3.07 -6.24 9.11
N GLU A 88 3.54 -7.45 8.83
CA GLU A 88 2.65 -8.57 8.52
C GLU A 88 2.63 -9.66 9.62
N TYR A 89 3.50 -9.59 10.64
CA TYR A 89 3.64 -10.65 11.66
C TYR A 89 2.39 -10.90 12.49
N ASP A 90 1.59 -9.87 12.71
CA ASP A 90 0.34 -9.92 13.45
C ASP A 90 -0.89 -9.88 12.53
N ALA A 91 -0.74 -9.65 11.23
CA ALA A 91 -1.84 -9.56 10.27
C ALA A 91 -2.06 -10.85 9.47
N VAL A 92 -0.98 -11.47 8.96
CA VAL A 92 -1.06 -12.54 7.96
C VAL A 92 -0.27 -13.79 8.39
N SER A 93 -0.77 -14.97 8.03
CA SER A 93 -0.03 -16.23 8.21
C SER A 93 1.05 -16.40 7.14
N PHE A 94 2.32 -16.36 7.54
CA PHE A 94 3.45 -16.44 6.60
C PHE A 94 3.52 -17.75 5.81
N VAL A 95 3.02 -18.83 6.39
CA VAL A 95 3.01 -20.16 5.76
C VAL A 95 1.98 -20.23 4.64
N HIS A 96 0.85 -19.54 4.81
CA HIS A 96 -0.27 -19.61 3.88
C HIS A 96 -0.16 -18.57 2.75
N GLN A 97 0.42 -17.40 3.04
CA GLN A 97 0.52 -16.29 2.08
C GLN A 97 1.94 -15.69 2.07
N PRO A 98 2.97 -16.45 1.64
CA PRO A 98 4.34 -15.96 1.61
C PRO A 98 4.55 -14.79 0.64
N GLN A 99 3.67 -14.64 -0.36
CA GLN A 99 3.72 -13.51 -1.30
C GLN A 99 3.55 -12.15 -0.62
N ASP A 100 2.87 -12.08 0.53
CA ASP A 100 2.61 -10.81 1.22
C ASP A 100 3.88 -10.26 1.88
N LEU A 101 4.86 -11.12 2.20
CA LEU A 101 6.18 -10.70 2.64
C LEU A 101 7.03 -10.15 1.48
N LEU A 102 6.81 -10.63 0.26
CA LEU A 102 7.55 -10.21 -0.93
C LEU A 102 6.93 -8.98 -1.60
N ALA A 103 5.62 -8.76 -1.44
CA ALA A 103 4.89 -7.68 -2.06
C ALA A 103 5.44 -6.28 -1.70
N PRO A 104 5.77 -5.95 -0.42
CA PRO A 104 6.38 -4.67 -0.06
C PRO A 104 7.75 -4.45 -0.72
N LEU A 105 8.56 -5.52 -0.83
CA LEU A 105 9.86 -5.45 -1.50
C LEU A 105 9.68 -5.15 -2.99
N ALA A 106 8.81 -5.90 -3.68
CA ALA A 106 8.50 -5.67 -5.10
C ALA A 106 7.93 -4.25 -5.34
N ALA A 107 6.96 -3.84 -4.53
CA ALA A 107 6.37 -2.51 -4.58
C ALA A 107 7.42 -1.41 -4.38
N SER A 108 8.37 -1.59 -3.44
CA SER A 108 9.44 -0.62 -3.19
C SER A 108 10.38 -0.44 -4.39
N ILE A 109 10.65 -1.50 -5.16
CA ILE A 109 11.45 -1.43 -6.39
C ILE A 109 10.71 -0.65 -7.46
N VAL A 110 9.43 -0.94 -7.67
CA VAL A 110 8.60 -0.23 -8.67
C VAL A 110 8.45 1.24 -8.32
N VAL A 111 8.07 1.55 -7.08
CA VAL A 111 7.90 2.93 -6.61
C VAL A 111 9.21 3.71 -6.70
N SER A 112 10.33 3.14 -6.23
CA SER A 112 11.64 3.80 -6.33
C SER A 112 12.08 4.01 -7.78
N ALA A 113 11.76 3.11 -8.72
CA ALA A 113 12.05 3.29 -10.13
C ALA A 113 11.28 4.49 -10.72
N ILE A 114 10.00 4.65 -10.38
CA ILE A 114 9.18 5.79 -10.81
C ILE A 114 9.74 7.09 -10.24
N VAL A 115 10.02 7.14 -8.94
CA VAL A 115 10.57 8.34 -8.29
C VAL A 115 11.96 8.66 -8.86
N PHE A 116 12.81 7.65 -9.10
CA PHE A 116 14.11 7.82 -9.73
C PHE A 116 14.00 8.42 -11.13
N ALA A 117 13.08 7.92 -11.96
CA ALA A 117 12.87 8.45 -13.31
C ALA A 117 12.52 9.94 -13.28
N VAL A 118 11.64 10.37 -12.37
CA VAL A 118 11.26 11.78 -12.22
C VAL A 118 12.40 12.62 -11.68
N VAL A 119 13.08 12.18 -10.61
CA VAL A 119 14.27 12.87 -10.07
C VAL A 119 15.37 12.99 -11.12
N ARG A 120 15.60 11.94 -11.91
CA ARG A 120 16.60 11.93 -12.98
C ARG A 120 16.21 12.87 -14.12
N CYS A 121 14.93 13.00 -14.43
CA CYS A 121 14.40 13.96 -15.40
C CYS A 121 14.65 15.41 -14.93
N PHE A 122 14.28 15.74 -13.68
CA PHE A 122 14.60 17.04 -13.09
C PHE A 122 16.11 17.33 -13.05
N HIS A 123 16.91 16.34 -12.68
CA HIS A 123 18.36 16.45 -12.72
C HIS A 123 18.91 16.59 -14.15
N ALA A 124 18.27 16.01 -15.17
CA ALA A 124 18.70 16.21 -16.56
C ALA A 124 18.42 17.65 -17.04
N PHE A 125 17.44 18.33 -16.43
CA PHE A 125 17.21 19.75 -16.66
C PHE A 125 18.21 20.65 -15.92
N THR A 126 18.89 20.16 -14.88
CA THR A 126 20.01 20.88 -14.29
C THR A 126 21.25 20.65 -15.15
N ALA A 127 22.04 21.71 -15.41
CA ALA A 127 23.29 21.58 -16.16
C ALA A 127 24.41 20.87 -15.36
N ILE A 128 24.04 20.18 -14.27
CA ILE A 128 24.95 19.45 -13.39
C ILE A 128 25.36 18.15 -14.10
N ARG A 129 26.66 18.00 -14.37
CA ARG A 129 27.18 16.78 -14.98
C ARG A 129 27.21 15.65 -13.95
N ASN A 130 26.59 14.52 -14.30
CA ASN A 130 26.69 13.29 -13.52
C ASN A 130 27.55 12.27 -14.30
N PRO A 131 28.77 11.94 -13.84
CA PRO A 131 29.63 10.99 -14.53
C PRO A 131 29.20 9.53 -14.37
N SER A 132 28.27 9.21 -13.46
CA SER A 132 27.87 7.82 -13.21
C SER A 132 26.93 7.27 -14.29
N THR A 133 27.00 5.95 -14.52
CA THR A 133 26.02 5.25 -15.33
C THR A 133 24.62 5.34 -14.69
N VAL A 134 23.56 5.20 -15.49
CA VAL A 134 22.17 5.22 -14.98
C VAL A 134 21.93 4.07 -13.99
N ALA A 135 22.51 2.90 -14.25
CA ALA A 135 22.37 1.73 -13.38
C ALA A 135 23.06 1.93 -12.02
N ASP A 136 24.26 2.51 -11.99
CA ASP A 136 24.94 2.80 -10.73
C ASP A 136 24.23 3.90 -9.93
N ASP A 137 23.71 4.92 -10.62
CA ASP A 137 22.93 5.98 -9.96
C ASP A 137 21.62 5.44 -9.38
N TYR A 138 20.93 4.56 -10.12
CA TYR A 138 19.73 3.89 -9.61
C TYR A 138 20.02 2.97 -8.42
N ARG A 139 21.13 2.23 -8.43
CA ARG A 139 21.54 1.40 -7.28
C ARG A 139 21.76 2.22 -6.02
N VAL A 140 22.47 3.35 -6.12
CA VAL A 140 22.69 4.28 -5.01
C VAL A 140 21.36 4.87 -4.53
N PHE A 141 20.51 5.28 -5.48
CA PHE A 141 19.19 5.83 -5.19
C PHE A 141 18.30 4.81 -4.45
N LEU A 142 18.25 3.57 -4.93
CA LEU A 142 17.52 2.47 -4.33
C LEU A 142 18.02 2.15 -2.92
N SER A 143 19.35 2.17 -2.70
CA SER A 143 19.89 2.03 -1.35
C SER A 143 19.43 3.15 -0.41
N GLY A 144 19.48 4.42 -0.86
CA GLY A 144 18.97 5.54 -0.07
C GLY A 144 17.47 5.42 0.24
N TYR A 145 16.69 4.92 -0.71
CA TYR A 145 15.25 4.68 -0.53
C TYR A 145 15.01 3.60 0.53
N TRP A 146 15.68 2.44 0.41
CA TRP A 146 15.56 1.32 1.35
C TRP A 146 16.11 1.61 2.75
N MET A 147 17.07 2.53 2.89
CA MET A 147 17.57 2.96 4.21
C MET A 147 16.51 3.70 5.04
N THR A 148 15.37 4.09 4.44
CA THR A 148 14.22 4.65 5.16
C THR A 148 13.22 3.60 5.66
N ALA A 149 13.44 2.32 5.33
CA ALA A 149 12.57 1.22 5.74
C ALA A 149 12.44 1.04 7.25
N PRO A 150 13.50 1.20 8.09
CA PRO A 150 13.40 1.00 9.54
C PRO A 150 12.36 1.86 10.24
N LEU A 151 11.94 3.00 9.66
CA LEU A 151 10.84 3.81 10.20
C LEU A 151 9.52 3.02 10.29
N ALA A 152 9.37 1.94 9.51
CA ALA A 152 8.19 1.09 9.58
C ALA A 152 8.10 0.27 10.87
N TRP A 153 9.21 0.03 11.56
CA TRP A 153 9.19 -0.67 12.85
C TRP A 153 8.44 0.13 13.92
N LEU A 154 8.36 1.46 13.79
CA LEU A 154 7.70 2.31 14.79
C LEU A 154 6.18 2.10 14.84
N TYR A 155 5.54 1.74 13.73
CA TYR A 155 4.10 1.47 13.69
C TYR A 155 3.77 -0.03 13.64
N ALA A 156 4.77 -0.90 13.77
CA ALA A 156 4.59 -2.36 13.88
C ALA A 156 4.08 -2.80 15.26
N ILE A 157 3.83 -1.86 16.17
CA ILE A 157 3.36 -2.15 17.53
C ILE A 157 1.87 -2.51 17.43
N PRO A 158 1.42 -3.66 17.98
CA PRO A 158 0.08 -4.19 17.77
C PRO A 158 -0.93 -3.50 18.70
N ILE A 159 -1.21 -2.23 18.44
CA ILE A 159 -2.00 -1.36 19.31
C ILE A 159 -3.48 -1.78 19.37
N GLU A 160 -3.93 -2.50 18.35
CA GLU A 160 -5.24 -3.15 18.29
C GLU A 160 -5.47 -4.11 19.47
N THR A 161 -4.41 -4.65 20.07
CA THR A 161 -4.50 -5.53 21.25
C THR A 161 -4.50 -4.75 22.58
N MET A 162 -4.19 -3.46 22.55
CA MET A 162 -3.98 -2.63 23.75
C MET A 162 -5.09 -1.60 23.97
N THR A 163 -5.80 -1.21 22.91
CA THR A 163 -6.81 -0.13 22.94
C THR A 163 -8.07 -0.53 22.19
N ASP A 164 -9.15 0.24 22.37
CA ASP A 164 -10.37 0.08 21.57
C ASP A 164 -10.11 0.28 20.06
N GLU A 165 -10.96 -0.31 19.22
CA GLU A 165 -10.81 -0.32 17.76
C GLU A 165 -10.69 1.09 17.15
N ILE A 166 -11.46 2.07 17.66
CA ILE A 166 -11.47 3.43 17.14
C ILE A 166 -10.18 4.16 17.51
N SER A 167 -9.73 4.04 18.76
CA SER A 167 -8.46 4.60 19.23
C SER A 167 -7.26 3.96 18.54
N ALA A 168 -7.27 2.63 18.37
CA ALA A 168 -6.24 1.89 17.65
C ALA A 168 -6.14 2.38 16.20
N LEU A 169 -7.28 2.51 15.50
CA LEU A 169 -7.33 3.03 14.14
C LEU A 169 -6.76 4.45 14.04
N ARG A 170 -7.20 5.36 14.94
CA ARG A 170 -6.69 6.74 14.95
C ARG A 170 -5.19 6.79 15.19
N PHE A 171 -4.69 6.02 16.16
CA PHE A 171 -3.26 5.96 16.45
C PHE A 171 -2.46 5.44 15.25
N ASN A 172 -2.93 4.34 14.63
CA ASN A 172 -2.28 3.75 13.47
C ASN A 172 -2.23 4.76 12.31
N LEU A 173 -3.33 5.46 12.02
CA LEU A 173 -3.38 6.49 10.97
C LEU A 173 -2.46 7.69 11.28
N THR A 174 -2.41 8.14 12.53
CA THR A 174 -1.51 9.23 12.95
C THR A 174 -0.05 8.81 12.82
N MET A 175 0.33 7.61 13.28
CA MET A 175 1.69 7.10 13.17
C MET A 175 2.11 6.91 11.72
N LEU A 176 1.25 6.36 10.87
CA LEU A 176 1.51 6.25 9.43
C LEU A 176 1.71 7.63 8.79
N SER A 177 0.93 8.64 9.21
CA SER A 177 1.09 10.02 8.75
C SER A 177 2.45 10.59 9.13
N ILE A 178 2.84 10.49 10.40
CA ILE A 178 4.15 10.96 10.91
C ILE A 178 5.30 10.25 10.18
N VAL A 179 5.24 8.93 10.08
CA VAL A 179 6.29 8.11 9.45
C VAL A 179 6.39 8.40 7.94
N SER A 180 5.27 8.60 7.26
CA SER A 180 5.28 8.93 5.83
C SER A 180 5.92 10.30 5.55
N ILE A 181 5.58 11.32 6.34
CA ILE A 181 6.19 12.65 6.26
C ILE A 181 7.68 12.55 6.53
N TRP A 182 8.06 11.88 7.62
CA TRP A 182 9.47 11.69 7.98
C TRP A 182 10.25 11.00 6.85
N ARG A 183 9.70 9.91 6.28
CA ARG A 183 10.32 9.19 5.16
C ARG A 183 10.56 10.09 3.95
N VAL A 184 9.57 10.91 3.56
CA VAL A 184 9.72 11.85 2.43
C VAL A 184 10.78 12.90 2.71
N LEU A 185 10.81 13.49 3.91
CA LEU A 185 11.81 14.50 4.29
C LEU A 185 13.23 13.92 4.29
N LEU A 186 13.42 12.70 4.79
CA LEU A 186 14.70 12.01 4.75
C LEU A 186 15.13 11.69 3.33
N PHE A 187 14.21 11.23 2.49
CA PHE A 187 14.54 10.89 1.13
C PHE A 187 14.87 12.14 0.30
N ALA A 188 14.13 13.24 0.49
CA ALA A 188 14.49 14.55 -0.04
C ALA A 188 15.87 15.01 0.45
N ARG A 189 16.19 14.80 1.74
CA ARG A 189 17.52 15.10 2.29
C ARG A 189 18.61 14.25 1.63
N PHE A 190 18.36 12.97 1.42
CA PHE A 190 19.27 12.07 0.70
C PHE A 190 19.53 12.56 -0.74
N VAL A 191 18.48 12.88 -1.49
CA VAL A 191 18.57 13.43 -2.86
C VAL A 191 19.34 14.75 -2.88
N SER A 192 19.08 15.65 -1.92
CA SER A 192 19.80 16.91 -1.76
C SER A 192 21.31 16.71 -1.54
N VAL A 193 21.70 15.76 -0.68
CA VAL A 193 23.11 15.44 -0.43
C VAL A 193 23.76 14.77 -1.64
N ARG A 194 23.06 13.84 -2.30
CA ARG A 194 23.56 13.08 -3.46
C ARG A 194 23.82 13.97 -4.69
N TYR A 195 22.87 14.85 -5.01
CA TYR A 195 22.91 15.69 -6.21
C TYR A 195 23.37 17.13 -5.94
N ARG A 196 23.65 17.47 -4.67
CA ARG A 196 24.11 18.81 -4.23
C ARG A 196 23.17 19.94 -4.61
N VAL A 197 21.88 19.65 -4.64
CA VAL A 197 20.83 20.63 -4.87
C VAL A 197 20.29 21.14 -3.54
N SER A 198 19.62 22.30 -3.59
CA SER A 198 18.94 22.84 -2.41
C SER A 198 17.93 21.83 -1.87
N TRP A 199 17.74 21.83 -0.55
CA TRP A 199 16.84 20.88 0.09
C TRP A 199 15.40 21.01 -0.44
N PHE A 200 14.94 22.22 -0.69
CA PHE A 200 13.62 22.48 -1.29
C PHE A 200 13.50 21.93 -2.71
N ALA A 201 14.54 22.04 -3.55
CA ALA A 201 14.51 21.47 -4.89
C ALA A 201 14.38 19.94 -4.82
N ALA A 202 15.21 19.30 -3.99
CA ALA A 202 15.12 17.86 -3.77
C ALA A 202 13.77 17.43 -3.20
N LEU A 203 13.20 18.21 -2.28
CA LEU A 203 11.87 17.97 -1.72
C LEU A 203 10.80 18.01 -2.80
N SER A 204 10.77 19.06 -3.63
CA SER A 204 9.82 19.15 -4.74
C SER A 204 9.97 17.99 -5.73
N TRP A 205 11.20 17.62 -6.09
CA TRP A 205 11.46 16.53 -7.04
C TRP A 205 11.00 15.17 -6.53
N VAL A 206 11.09 14.93 -5.22
CA VAL A 206 10.60 13.70 -4.57
C VAL A 206 9.10 13.75 -4.34
N LEU A 207 8.56 14.91 -3.96
CA LEU A 207 7.15 15.06 -3.57
C LEU A 207 6.21 14.90 -4.77
N VAL A 208 6.58 15.42 -5.94
CA VAL A 208 5.79 15.32 -7.19
C VAL A 208 5.42 13.86 -7.55
N PRO A 209 6.36 12.92 -7.73
CA PRO A 209 6.00 11.53 -8.04
C PRO A 209 5.29 10.84 -6.87
N CYS A 210 5.63 11.16 -5.61
CA CYS A 210 4.92 10.61 -4.45
C CYS A 210 3.44 11.03 -4.43
N MET A 211 3.14 12.31 -4.71
CA MET A 211 1.77 12.81 -4.83
C MET A 211 1.03 12.18 -6.00
N ALA A 212 1.67 12.04 -7.16
CA ALA A 212 1.06 11.38 -8.32
C ALA A 212 0.69 9.91 -8.01
N ILE A 213 1.61 9.16 -7.40
CA ILE A 213 1.37 7.77 -6.98
C ILE A 213 0.24 7.71 -5.94
N ALA A 214 0.25 8.62 -4.95
CA ALA A 214 -0.79 8.69 -3.93
C ALA A 214 -2.17 8.99 -4.54
N VAL A 215 -2.26 9.94 -5.46
CA VAL A 215 -3.51 10.27 -6.17
C VAL A 215 -4.02 9.06 -6.94
N VAL A 216 -3.17 8.36 -7.70
CA VAL A 216 -3.58 7.16 -8.46
C VAL A 216 -4.05 6.04 -7.52
N ALA A 217 -3.28 5.75 -6.47
CA ALA A 217 -3.61 4.69 -5.52
C ALA A 217 -4.90 4.98 -4.75
N LEU A 218 -5.07 6.22 -4.27
CA LEU A 218 -6.27 6.64 -3.53
C LEU A 218 -7.48 6.76 -4.46
N PHE A 219 -7.32 7.21 -5.70
CA PHE A 219 -8.39 7.24 -6.67
C PHE A 219 -8.94 5.83 -6.94
N GLN A 220 -8.06 4.83 -7.11
CA GLN A 220 -8.48 3.44 -7.26
C GLN A 220 -9.24 2.92 -6.03
N GLN A 221 -8.79 3.27 -4.82
CA GLN A 221 -9.47 2.89 -3.57
C GLN A 221 -10.82 3.59 -3.41
N ILE A 222 -10.91 4.89 -3.68
CA ILE A 222 -12.13 5.68 -3.61
C ILE A 222 -13.14 5.16 -4.63
N MET A 223 -12.74 4.90 -5.88
CA MET A 223 -13.63 4.31 -6.88
C MET A 223 -14.15 2.93 -6.47
N SER A 224 -13.34 2.13 -5.76
CA SER A 224 -13.80 0.88 -5.19
C SER A 224 -14.81 1.08 -4.05
N MET A 225 -14.71 2.17 -3.31
CA MET A 225 -15.58 2.49 -2.17
C MET A 225 -16.85 3.24 -2.57
N VAL A 226 -16.81 4.13 -3.56
CA VAL A 226 -17.99 4.86 -4.08
C VAL A 226 -19.00 3.91 -4.72
N SER A 227 -18.53 2.84 -5.36
CA SER A 227 -19.39 1.74 -5.83
C SER A 227 -20.17 1.04 -4.70
N ILE A 228 -19.78 1.26 -3.44
CA ILE A 228 -20.35 0.65 -2.22
C ILE A 228 -21.24 1.67 -1.48
N MET A 229 -20.96 2.97 -1.61
CA MET A 229 -21.70 4.06 -0.94
C MET A 229 -23.10 4.33 -1.50
N GLY A 230 -23.61 3.51 -2.42
CA GLY A 230 -25.00 3.52 -2.85
C GLY A 230 -25.96 2.96 -1.78
N GLY A 231 -25.93 3.48 -0.55
CA GLY A 231 -26.93 3.15 0.50
C GLY A 231 -26.45 2.33 1.70
N LEU A 232 -25.18 1.90 1.74
CA LEU A 232 -24.63 1.23 2.93
C LEU A 232 -24.25 2.25 4.01
N ARG A 233 -24.76 2.04 5.24
CA ARG A 233 -24.25 2.73 6.44
C ARG A 233 -22.84 2.23 6.71
N LEU A 234 -21.86 3.08 6.41
CA LEU A 234 -20.47 2.80 6.79
C LEU A 234 -20.38 2.71 8.31
N THR A 235 -19.61 1.76 8.81
CA THR A 235 -19.24 1.75 10.23
C THR A 235 -18.47 3.03 10.56
N GLU A 236 -18.51 3.48 11.82
CA GLU A 236 -17.81 4.70 12.24
C GLU A 236 -16.31 4.64 11.87
N THR A 237 -15.70 3.45 12.00
CA THR A 237 -14.32 3.17 11.59
C THR A 237 -14.09 3.36 10.08
N GLN A 238 -15.01 2.88 9.24
CA GLN A 238 -14.96 3.10 7.80
C GLN A 238 -15.14 4.56 7.41
N GLN A 239 -15.99 5.32 8.12
CA GLN A 239 -16.17 6.74 7.90
C GLN A 239 -14.88 7.51 8.22
N ILE A 240 -14.25 7.25 9.37
CA ILE A 240 -12.95 7.86 9.73
C ILE A 240 -11.89 7.55 8.67
N LEU A 241 -11.86 6.31 8.18
CA LEU A 241 -10.92 5.89 7.15
C LEU A 241 -11.17 6.60 5.80
N LEU A 242 -12.44 6.77 5.42
CA LEU A 242 -12.83 7.49 4.21
C LEU A 242 -12.46 8.97 4.31
N ASP A 243 -12.76 9.61 5.43
CA ASP A 243 -12.44 11.02 5.68
C ASP A 243 -10.93 11.25 5.62
N PHE A 244 -10.16 10.37 6.27
CA PHE A 244 -8.69 10.41 6.21
C PHE A 244 -8.18 10.26 4.77
N ARG A 245 -8.67 9.25 4.01
CA ARG A 245 -8.27 9.03 2.62
C ARG A 245 -8.65 10.21 1.71
N SER A 246 -9.84 10.77 1.89
CA SER A 246 -10.32 11.94 1.15
C SER A 246 -9.44 13.16 1.41
N ASN A 247 -9.08 13.40 2.67
CA ASN A 247 -8.17 14.48 3.05
C ASN A 247 -6.78 14.31 2.42
N VAL A 248 -6.19 13.11 2.50
CA VAL A 248 -4.88 12.83 1.89
C VAL A 248 -4.95 12.97 0.36
N PHE A 249 -6.03 12.49 -0.26
CA PHE A 249 -6.27 12.65 -1.70
C PHE A 249 -6.34 14.12 -2.10
N GLY A 250 -7.13 14.93 -1.37
CA GLY A 250 -7.25 16.36 -1.61
C GLY A 250 -5.90 17.07 -1.49
N VAL A 251 -5.14 16.82 -0.41
CA VAL A 251 -3.81 17.41 -0.21
C VAL A 251 -2.85 17.00 -1.33
N ALA A 252 -2.84 15.73 -1.74
CA ALA A 252 -1.97 15.26 -2.81
C ALA A 252 -2.37 15.85 -4.18
N PHE A 253 -3.67 15.93 -4.48
CA PHE A 253 -4.20 16.44 -5.73
C PHE A 253 -3.93 17.93 -5.89
N TYR A 254 -4.32 18.74 -4.88
CA TYR A 254 -4.10 20.19 -4.91
C TYR A 254 -2.64 20.58 -4.69
N GLY A 255 -1.88 19.77 -3.95
CA GLY A 255 -0.44 19.99 -3.71
C GLY A 255 0.45 19.63 -4.91
N PHE A 256 -0.02 18.79 -5.83
CA PHE A 256 0.77 18.30 -6.96
C PHE A 256 1.23 19.44 -7.89
N ILE A 257 0.31 20.32 -8.33
CA ILE A 257 0.63 21.40 -9.28
C ILE A 257 1.62 22.41 -8.67
N PRO A 258 1.41 22.96 -7.46
CA PRO A 258 2.38 23.84 -6.82
C PRO A 258 3.76 23.19 -6.63
N ALA A 259 3.80 21.92 -6.19
CA ALA A 259 5.05 21.20 -6.02
C ALA A 259 5.79 21.01 -7.36
N LEU A 260 5.06 20.73 -8.44
CA LEU A 260 5.60 20.59 -9.79
C LEU A 260 6.16 21.91 -10.31
N LEU A 261 5.40 23.00 -10.22
CA LEU A 261 5.84 24.33 -10.64
C LEU A 261 7.07 24.78 -9.84
N LEU A 262 7.09 24.56 -8.52
CA LEU A 262 8.24 24.84 -7.68
C LEU A 262 9.47 24.01 -8.09
N GLY A 263 9.29 22.72 -8.36
CA GLY A 263 10.35 21.83 -8.81
C GLY A 263 10.97 22.25 -10.14
N ILE A 264 10.14 22.67 -11.11
CA ILE A 264 10.57 23.19 -12.41
C ILE A 264 11.31 24.52 -12.23
N GLY A 265 10.72 25.47 -11.49
CA GLY A 265 11.32 26.79 -11.25
C GLY A 265 12.69 26.68 -10.58
N LEU A 266 12.82 25.82 -9.56
CA LEU A 266 14.10 25.56 -8.89
C LEU A 266 15.11 24.86 -9.80
N ALA A 267 14.69 23.92 -10.65
CA ALA A 267 15.59 23.27 -11.61
C ALA A 267 16.15 24.29 -12.63
N VAL A 268 15.32 25.21 -13.13
CA VAL A 268 15.74 26.29 -14.03
C VAL A 268 16.67 27.27 -13.31
N ALA A 269 16.34 27.67 -12.07
CA ALA A 269 17.18 28.56 -11.28
C ALA A 269 18.57 27.94 -10.99
N ILE A 270 18.62 26.63 -10.70
CA ILE A 270 19.89 25.91 -10.53
C ILE A 270 20.66 25.88 -11.85
N ARG A 271 20.01 25.60 -12.99
CA ARG A 271 20.64 25.56 -14.31
C ARG A 271 21.36 26.87 -14.63
N ASN A 272 20.75 28.02 -14.32
CA ASN A 272 21.34 29.33 -14.60
C ASN A 272 22.55 29.65 -13.72
N ASN A 273 22.69 29.02 -12.55
CA ASN A 273 23.79 29.23 -11.59
C ASN A 273 24.83 28.09 -11.60
N ALA A 274 24.73 27.13 -12.52
CA ALA A 274 25.43 25.85 -12.42
C ALA A 274 26.89 25.85 -12.89
N GLU A 275 27.54 27.01 -13.05
CA GLU A 275 28.81 27.14 -13.79
C GLU A 275 30.00 26.31 -13.27
N SER A 276 29.91 25.60 -12.14
CA SER A 276 31.02 24.74 -11.68
C SER A 276 30.67 23.60 -10.71
N ILE A 277 29.40 23.24 -10.49
CA ILE A 277 29.07 22.23 -9.47
C ILE A 277 29.24 20.81 -10.02
N ALA A 278 30.42 20.22 -9.81
CA ALA A 278 30.66 18.80 -10.07
C ALA A 278 30.15 17.92 -8.91
N ILE A 279 29.46 16.83 -9.26
CA ILE A 279 29.08 15.79 -8.30
C ILE A 279 30.34 15.10 -7.79
N HIS A 280 30.47 14.99 -6.47
CA HIS A 280 31.66 14.38 -5.88
C HIS A 280 31.67 12.88 -6.09
N ARG A 281 32.83 12.36 -6.48
CA ARG A 281 33.14 10.94 -6.45
C ARG A 281 33.58 10.59 -5.03
N PHE A 282 32.91 9.62 -4.42
CA PHE A 282 33.31 9.09 -3.13
C PHE A 282 34.21 7.88 -3.33
N ARG A 283 35.22 7.72 -2.48
CA ARG A 283 35.99 6.47 -2.41
C ARG A 283 35.04 5.37 -1.92
N PRO A 284 35.07 4.15 -2.51
CA PRO A 284 34.22 3.05 -2.06
C PRO A 284 34.38 2.82 -0.55
N SER A 285 33.28 2.98 0.20
CA SER A 285 33.26 2.74 1.63
C SER A 285 33.02 1.26 1.92
N VAL A 286 33.81 0.70 2.84
CA VAL A 286 33.62 -0.68 3.31
C VAL A 286 32.57 -0.70 4.42
N LEU A 287 31.64 -1.65 4.35
CA LEU A 287 30.64 -1.86 5.39
C LEU A 287 31.29 -2.57 6.59
N GLN A 288 31.20 -1.97 7.77
CA GLN A 288 31.66 -2.60 9.00
C GLN A 288 30.75 -3.79 9.35
N ARG A 289 31.34 -4.94 9.76
CA ARG A 289 30.57 -6.15 10.12
C ARG A 289 29.52 -5.90 11.21
N SER A 290 29.80 -5.01 12.16
CA SER A 290 28.86 -4.65 13.23
C SER A 290 27.57 -4.01 12.73
N THR A 291 27.56 -3.39 11.54
CA THR A 291 26.36 -2.78 10.98
C THR A 291 25.28 -3.83 10.65
N TRP A 292 25.67 -5.07 10.37
CA TRP A 292 24.74 -6.19 10.16
C TRP A 292 24.01 -6.62 11.43
N ALA A 293 24.47 -6.21 12.61
CA ALA A 293 23.76 -6.51 13.86
C ALA A 293 22.36 -5.89 13.88
N ILE A 294 22.13 -4.75 13.20
CA ILE A 294 20.85 -4.05 13.20
C ILE A 294 19.72 -4.91 12.58
N PRO A 295 19.79 -5.32 11.29
CA PRO A 295 18.75 -6.17 10.71
C PRO A 295 18.67 -7.54 11.40
N LEU A 296 19.78 -8.09 11.91
CA LEU A 296 19.77 -9.37 12.64
C LEU A 296 19.02 -9.28 13.97
N LEU A 297 19.25 -8.22 14.76
CA LEU A 297 18.52 -7.98 16.01
C LEU A 297 17.04 -7.68 15.75
N ALA A 298 16.73 -6.89 14.71
CA ALA A 298 15.35 -6.64 14.31
C ALA A 298 14.66 -7.95 13.88
N LEU A 299 15.31 -8.77 13.06
CA LEU A 299 14.80 -10.07 12.64
C LEU A 299 14.57 -10.99 13.84
N LEU A 300 15.49 -11.03 14.80
CA LEU A 300 15.34 -11.84 16.01
C LEU A 300 14.14 -11.38 16.85
N GLY A 301 14.01 -10.07 17.10
CA GLY A 301 12.88 -9.53 17.85
C GLY A 301 11.54 -9.80 17.15
N LEU A 302 11.49 -9.63 15.84
CA LEU A 302 10.30 -9.91 15.04
C LEU A 302 10.00 -11.40 14.94
N ALA A 303 11.01 -12.28 14.93
CA ALA A 303 10.81 -13.72 14.96
C ALA A 303 10.19 -14.17 16.30
N VAL A 304 10.60 -13.55 17.41
CA VAL A 304 9.98 -13.78 18.73
C VAL A 304 8.53 -13.28 18.74
N ALA A 305 8.27 -12.08 18.22
CA ALA A 305 6.89 -11.56 18.09
C ALA A 305 6.04 -12.46 17.19
N ALA A 306 6.56 -12.87 16.03
CA ALA A 306 5.89 -13.78 15.12
C ALA A 306 5.59 -15.13 15.79
N ALA A 307 6.52 -15.70 16.57
CA ALA A 307 6.27 -16.95 17.30
C ALA A 307 5.08 -16.85 18.27
N TYR A 308 4.81 -15.65 18.80
CA TYR A 308 3.66 -15.39 19.66
C TYR A 308 2.34 -15.23 18.87
N PHE A 309 2.33 -14.43 17.80
CA PHE A 309 1.09 -14.11 17.06
C PHE A 309 0.72 -15.12 15.96
N GLN A 310 1.70 -15.78 15.34
CA GLN A 310 1.48 -16.65 14.19
C GLN A 310 0.61 -17.89 14.47
N PRO A 311 0.62 -18.55 15.64
CA PRO A 311 -0.24 -19.72 15.87
C PRO A 311 -1.74 -19.43 15.70
N ALA A 312 -2.22 -18.27 16.16
CA ALA A 312 -3.62 -17.88 16.01
C ALA A 312 -3.93 -17.57 14.54
N ARG A 313 -3.04 -16.85 13.85
CA ARG A 313 -3.17 -16.55 12.41
C ARG A 313 -3.10 -17.78 11.53
N TYR A 314 -2.30 -18.78 11.90
CA TYR A 314 -2.23 -20.06 11.19
C TYR A 314 -3.56 -20.82 11.28
N ARG A 315 -4.20 -20.84 12.45
CA ARG A 315 -5.52 -21.47 12.63
C ARG A 315 -6.61 -20.73 11.86
N ALA A 316 -6.63 -19.40 11.93
CA ALA A 316 -7.54 -18.57 11.15
C ALA A 316 -7.38 -18.84 9.64
N ALA A 317 -6.16 -18.76 9.11
CA ALA A 317 -5.89 -19.01 7.69
C ALA A 317 -6.25 -20.44 7.24
N ARG A 318 -6.16 -21.43 8.15
CA ARG A 318 -6.60 -22.80 7.88
C ARG A 318 -8.13 -22.88 7.75
N VAL A 319 -8.86 -22.21 8.65
CA VAL A 319 -10.32 -22.11 8.57
C VAL A 319 -10.73 -21.36 7.30
N ASP A 320 -10.07 -20.24 6.99
CA ASP A 320 -10.33 -19.49 5.77
C ASP A 320 -10.17 -20.36 4.53
N ARG A 321 -9.14 -21.21 4.48
CA ARG A 321 -8.94 -22.17 3.40
C ARG A 321 -10.08 -23.20 3.34
N MET A 322 -10.43 -23.83 4.47
CA MET A 322 -11.52 -24.81 4.52
C MET A 322 -12.86 -24.22 4.05
N LEU A 323 -13.17 -23.00 4.47
CA LEU A 323 -14.37 -22.28 4.04
C LEU A 323 -14.35 -21.98 2.54
N ASN A 324 -13.22 -21.49 2.01
CA ASN A 324 -13.06 -21.21 0.59
C ASN A 324 -13.13 -22.48 -0.29
N ASP A 325 -12.66 -23.61 0.24
CA ASP A 325 -12.68 -24.93 -0.42
C ASP A 325 -14.05 -25.63 -0.29
N GLY A 326 -15.03 -25.02 0.38
CA GLY A 326 -16.38 -25.57 0.59
C GLY A 326 -16.49 -26.62 1.70
N GLN A 327 -15.41 -26.83 2.48
CA GLN A 327 -15.37 -27.75 3.62
C GLN A 327 -15.94 -27.09 4.89
N ILE A 328 -17.19 -26.59 4.82
CA ILE A 328 -17.77 -25.73 5.86
C ILE A 328 -18.01 -26.50 7.17
N ASP A 329 -18.53 -27.73 7.10
CA ASP A 329 -18.77 -28.56 8.29
C ASP A 329 -17.45 -28.88 9.04
N GLU A 330 -16.37 -29.15 8.29
CA GLU A 330 -15.02 -29.37 8.85
C GLU A 330 -14.46 -28.10 9.49
N ALA A 331 -14.66 -26.95 8.86
CA ALA A 331 -14.25 -25.65 9.38
C ALA A 331 -14.92 -25.34 10.73
N ILE A 332 -16.24 -25.53 10.81
CA ILE A 332 -17.02 -25.33 12.04
C ILE A 332 -16.53 -26.27 13.14
N THR A 333 -16.37 -27.57 12.83
CA THR A 333 -15.87 -28.57 13.77
C THR A 333 -14.48 -28.18 14.29
N PHE A 334 -13.60 -27.73 13.40
CA PHE A 334 -12.26 -27.28 13.78
C PHE A 334 -12.30 -26.05 14.70
N MET A 335 -13.17 -25.07 14.41
CA MET A 335 -13.38 -23.90 15.28
C MET A 335 -13.86 -24.31 16.67
N GLN A 336 -14.87 -25.18 16.78
CA GLN A 336 -15.38 -25.69 18.06
C GLN A 336 -14.29 -26.40 18.87
N GLN A 337 -13.49 -27.25 18.23
CA GLN A 337 -12.41 -28.00 18.90
C GLN A 337 -11.31 -27.09 19.46
N GLN A 338 -10.99 -25.98 18.78
CA GLN A 338 -9.93 -25.06 19.22
C GLN A 338 -10.44 -24.07 20.28
N GLY A 339 -11.71 -23.65 20.18
CA GLY A 339 -12.31 -22.63 21.03
C GLY A 339 -11.93 -21.20 20.63
N GLU A 340 -12.76 -20.24 21.04
CA GLU A 340 -12.68 -18.82 20.62
C GLU A 340 -11.31 -18.17 20.89
N HIS A 341 -10.79 -18.31 22.11
CA HIS A 341 -9.52 -17.73 22.59
C HIS A 341 -8.26 -18.15 21.79
N ARG A 342 -8.37 -19.15 20.89
CA ARG A 342 -7.27 -19.59 20.03
C ARG A 342 -7.21 -18.85 18.70
N PHE A 343 -8.24 -18.08 18.37
CA PHE A 343 -8.30 -17.25 17.17
C PHE A 343 -8.01 -15.77 17.50
N PRO A 344 -7.58 -14.97 16.52
CA PRO A 344 -7.37 -13.54 16.74
C PRO A 344 -8.71 -12.81 16.99
N ASP A 345 -8.73 -11.86 17.92
CA ASP A 345 -9.95 -11.13 18.29
C ASP A 345 -10.55 -10.32 17.13
N VAL A 346 -9.72 -9.84 16.22
CA VAL A 346 -10.11 -9.06 15.02
C VAL A 346 -10.21 -9.90 13.74
N TRP A 347 -10.25 -11.23 13.84
CA TRP A 347 -10.41 -12.09 12.66
C TRP A 347 -11.86 -12.16 12.19
N ASP A 348 -12.08 -11.82 10.91
CA ASP A 348 -13.36 -11.91 10.21
C ASP A 348 -13.24 -13.05 9.18
N PRO A 349 -13.89 -14.22 9.37
CA PRO A 349 -13.79 -15.35 8.44
C PRO A 349 -14.48 -15.05 7.10
N PRO A 350 -14.06 -15.69 5.99
CA PRO A 350 -14.76 -15.57 4.72
C PRO A 350 -16.19 -16.12 4.82
N PRO A 351 -17.13 -15.60 3.99
CA PRO A 351 -16.93 -14.65 2.89
C PRO A 351 -16.73 -13.19 3.32
N HIS A 352 -15.72 -12.52 2.75
CA HIS A 352 -15.41 -11.12 3.06
C HIS A 352 -16.17 -10.13 2.15
N PHE A 353 -16.76 -9.08 2.72
CA PHE A 353 -17.20 -7.90 1.97
C PHE A 353 -16.08 -6.85 1.88
N PRO A 354 -15.86 -6.14 0.74
CA PRO A 354 -16.54 -6.20 -0.56
C PRO A 354 -15.70 -6.95 -1.61
N THR A 355 -15.76 -8.28 -1.68
CA THR A 355 -15.21 -8.94 -2.88
C THR A 355 -16.12 -8.67 -4.07
N ARG A 356 -15.57 -8.15 -5.19
CA ARG A 356 -16.32 -8.05 -6.47
C ARG A 356 -16.72 -9.42 -7.04
N ARG A 357 -16.07 -10.48 -6.55
CA ARG A 357 -16.37 -11.87 -6.91
C ARG A 357 -17.56 -12.36 -6.09
N LYS A 358 -18.24 -13.39 -6.60
CA LYS A 358 -19.27 -14.11 -5.85
C LYS A 358 -18.70 -14.52 -4.48
N PRO A 359 -19.44 -14.30 -3.38
CA PRO A 359 -18.97 -14.70 -2.05
C PRO A 359 -18.68 -16.20 -2.06
N SER A 360 -17.50 -16.56 -1.53
CA SER A 360 -17.07 -17.94 -1.36
C SER A 360 -16.72 -18.12 0.11
N PRO A 361 -17.37 -19.04 0.84
CA PRO A 361 -18.51 -19.86 0.39
C PRO A 361 -19.81 -19.05 0.19
N PRO A 362 -20.81 -19.59 -0.55
CA PRO A 362 -22.16 -19.03 -0.60
C PRO A 362 -22.80 -18.99 0.81
N ILE A 363 -23.60 -17.97 1.09
CA ILE A 363 -24.25 -17.82 2.41
C ILE A 363 -25.24 -18.95 2.66
N SER A 364 -25.93 -19.43 1.62
CA SER A 364 -26.82 -20.59 1.69
C SER A 364 -26.14 -21.83 2.29
N ASP A 365 -24.89 -22.07 1.92
CA ASP A 365 -24.13 -23.26 2.33
C ASP A 365 -23.66 -23.10 3.78
N LEU A 366 -23.28 -21.88 4.17
CA LEU A 366 -22.98 -21.53 5.56
C LEU A 366 -24.20 -21.72 6.48
N LEU A 367 -25.37 -21.21 6.09
CA LEU A 367 -26.60 -21.36 6.88
C LEU A 367 -26.98 -22.84 7.02
N SER A 368 -26.87 -23.60 5.93
CA SER A 368 -27.13 -25.04 5.96
C SER A 368 -26.17 -25.77 6.90
N ALA A 369 -24.87 -25.43 6.88
CA ALA A 369 -23.88 -26.04 7.76
C ALA A 369 -24.08 -25.64 9.24
N ILE A 370 -24.40 -24.37 9.53
CA ILE A 370 -24.71 -23.91 10.89
C ILE A 370 -25.94 -24.64 11.43
N GLY A 371 -27.00 -24.78 10.62
CA GLY A 371 -28.19 -25.53 11.00
C GLY A 371 -27.92 -27.01 11.29
N ARG A 372 -27.00 -27.66 10.57
CA ARG A 372 -26.62 -29.06 10.81
C ARG A 372 -25.75 -29.27 12.04
N ASN A 373 -24.75 -28.40 12.26
CA ASN A 373 -23.72 -28.62 13.28
C ASN A 373 -24.10 -28.00 14.64
N HIS A 374 -25.08 -27.08 14.67
CA HIS A 374 -25.46 -26.31 15.86
C HIS A 374 -24.23 -25.75 16.62
N PRO A 375 -23.40 -24.93 15.96
CA PRO A 375 -22.16 -24.49 16.53
C PRO A 375 -22.35 -23.55 17.73
N ASP A 376 -21.27 -23.39 18.50
CA ASP A 376 -21.24 -22.41 19.59
C ASP A 376 -21.55 -21.01 19.07
N ARG A 377 -22.19 -20.20 19.91
CA ARG A 377 -22.66 -18.86 19.55
C ARG A 377 -21.59 -17.99 18.90
N TRP A 378 -20.36 -17.99 19.43
CA TRP A 378 -19.27 -17.16 18.90
C TRP A 378 -18.91 -17.51 17.44
N ILE A 379 -19.08 -18.76 17.02
CA ILE A 379 -18.82 -19.21 15.65
C ILE A 379 -19.90 -18.68 14.72
N SER A 380 -21.17 -18.81 15.12
CA SER A 380 -22.30 -18.26 14.39
C SER A 380 -22.19 -16.74 14.27
N ASP A 381 -21.88 -16.06 15.37
CA ASP A 381 -21.70 -14.61 15.40
C ASP A 381 -20.58 -14.18 14.44
N ARG A 382 -19.44 -14.91 14.39
CA ARG A 382 -18.30 -14.63 13.47
C ARG A 382 -18.61 -14.94 12.01
N LEU A 383 -19.24 -16.07 11.70
CA LEU A 383 -19.55 -16.46 10.32
C LEU A 383 -20.71 -15.63 9.73
N LEU A 384 -21.55 -15.04 10.58
CA LEU A 384 -22.75 -14.33 10.16
C LEU A 384 -22.68 -12.80 10.34
N VAL A 385 -21.54 -12.23 10.73
CA VAL A 385 -21.36 -10.77 10.90
C VAL A 385 -21.92 -9.97 9.71
N GLN A 386 -21.74 -10.49 8.49
CA GLN A 386 -22.17 -9.84 7.24
C GLN A 386 -23.21 -10.66 6.46
N ALA A 387 -23.87 -11.64 7.08
CA ALA A 387 -24.77 -12.56 6.40
C ALA A 387 -25.94 -11.85 5.70
N ASP A 388 -26.57 -10.87 6.36
CA ASP A 388 -27.68 -10.10 5.80
C ASP A 388 -27.30 -9.44 4.47
N GLU A 389 -26.14 -8.79 4.41
CA GLU A 389 -25.66 -8.06 3.24
C GLU A 389 -25.23 -9.00 2.11
N LEU A 390 -24.52 -10.07 2.46
CA LEU A 390 -24.02 -11.04 1.49
C LEU A 390 -25.14 -11.89 0.89
N LEU A 391 -26.16 -12.23 1.69
CA LEU A 391 -27.35 -12.94 1.24
C LEU A 391 -28.11 -12.10 0.20
N MET A 392 -28.41 -10.85 0.53
CA MET A 392 -29.09 -9.92 -0.39
C MET A 392 -28.32 -9.79 -1.72
N ARG A 393 -26.99 -9.69 -1.64
CA ARG A 393 -26.13 -9.57 -2.83
C ARG A 393 -26.08 -10.84 -3.67
N GLN A 394 -26.17 -12.02 -3.05
CA GLN A 394 -26.27 -13.30 -3.75
C GLN A 394 -27.51 -13.34 -4.67
N PHE A 395 -28.58 -12.64 -4.29
CA PHE A 395 -29.81 -12.46 -5.07
C PHE A 395 -29.85 -11.15 -5.88
N GLY A 396 -28.71 -10.52 -6.13
CA GLY A 396 -28.59 -9.37 -7.03
C GLY A 396 -28.81 -8.00 -6.40
N TRP A 397 -29.08 -7.91 -5.10
CA TRP A 397 -29.26 -6.63 -4.42
C TRP A 397 -27.93 -6.00 -3.99
N THR A 398 -27.63 -4.79 -4.48
CA THR A 398 -26.33 -4.13 -4.22
C THR A 398 -26.40 -2.84 -3.42
N GLN A 399 -27.59 -2.32 -3.10
CA GLN A 399 -27.79 -0.99 -2.49
C GLN A 399 -27.73 -1.00 -0.94
N GLY A 400 -27.27 -2.11 -0.35
CA GLY A 400 -27.19 -2.28 1.11
C GLY A 400 -28.53 -2.48 1.81
N VAL A 401 -28.48 -2.82 3.11
CA VAL A 401 -29.67 -3.09 3.95
C VAL A 401 -29.81 -2.09 5.10
N GLY A 402 -29.12 -0.94 5.02
CA GLY A 402 -29.11 0.07 6.08
C GLY A 402 -30.36 0.95 6.13
N ASP A 403 -30.98 1.21 4.98
CA ASP A 403 -32.22 1.99 4.85
C ASP A 403 -33.40 1.07 4.52
N GLU A 404 -34.13 0.68 5.57
CA GLU A 404 -35.30 -0.20 5.48
C GLU A 404 -36.42 0.39 4.60
N ASN A 405 -36.55 1.72 4.54
CA ASN A 405 -37.58 2.38 3.73
C ASN A 405 -37.24 2.30 2.23
N TYR A 406 -35.98 2.56 1.89
CA TYR A 406 -35.49 2.41 0.53
C TYR A 406 -35.58 0.96 0.04
N LEU A 407 -35.24 0.01 0.92
CA LEU A 407 -35.37 -1.41 0.62
C LEU A 407 -36.84 -1.76 0.32
N ARG A 408 -37.77 -1.35 1.18
CA ARG A 408 -39.22 -1.61 1.02
C ARG A 408 -39.80 -1.02 -0.27
N SER A 409 -39.26 0.10 -0.76
CA SER A 409 -39.74 0.79 -1.96
C SER A 409 -39.10 0.31 -3.26
N THR A 410 -38.04 -0.50 -3.21
CA THR A 410 -37.26 -0.83 -4.42
C THR A 410 -37.07 -2.34 -4.61
N LEU A 411 -37.14 -3.13 -3.54
CA LEU A 411 -36.83 -4.56 -3.58
C LEU A 411 -37.75 -5.36 -4.54
N PHE A 412 -38.99 -4.92 -4.73
CA PHE A 412 -39.96 -5.58 -5.62
C PHE A 412 -39.57 -5.57 -7.11
N ILE A 413 -38.55 -4.80 -7.50
CA ILE A 413 -38.00 -4.79 -8.87
C ILE A 413 -37.19 -6.08 -9.15
N THR A 414 -36.82 -6.80 -8.09
CA THR A 414 -36.12 -8.08 -8.19
C THR A 414 -37.06 -9.18 -8.68
N ASP A 415 -36.52 -10.17 -9.38
CA ASP A 415 -37.27 -11.34 -9.83
C ASP A 415 -37.97 -12.07 -8.67
N ARG A 416 -39.21 -12.53 -8.91
CA ARG A 416 -40.06 -13.16 -7.89
C ARG A 416 -39.44 -14.45 -7.35
N GLU A 417 -38.86 -15.28 -8.22
CA GLU A 417 -38.25 -16.54 -7.82
C GLU A 417 -37.07 -16.27 -6.87
N ALA A 418 -36.24 -15.28 -7.20
CA ALA A 418 -35.16 -14.83 -6.33
C ALA A 418 -35.66 -14.28 -4.98
N LEU A 419 -36.81 -13.59 -4.92
CA LEU A 419 -37.40 -13.12 -3.66
C LEU A 419 -37.95 -14.26 -2.79
N VAL A 420 -38.54 -15.29 -3.40
CA VAL A 420 -39.02 -16.48 -2.67
C VAL A 420 -37.84 -17.25 -2.08
N ASP A 421 -36.78 -17.45 -2.86
CA ASP A 421 -35.56 -18.08 -2.37
C ASP A 421 -34.90 -17.24 -1.26
N MET A 422 -34.82 -15.92 -1.46
CA MET A 422 -34.30 -15.00 -0.44
C MET A 422 -35.12 -15.07 0.86
N GLN A 423 -36.46 -15.15 0.79
CA GLN A 423 -37.32 -15.32 1.96
C GLN A 423 -36.95 -16.60 2.73
N ALA A 424 -36.82 -17.73 2.03
CA ALA A 424 -36.49 -19.01 2.66
C ALA A 424 -35.16 -18.95 3.43
N HIS A 425 -34.15 -18.28 2.88
CA HIS A 425 -32.87 -18.10 3.57
C HIS A 425 -32.95 -17.15 4.77
N PHE A 426 -33.75 -16.08 4.68
CA PHE A 426 -33.97 -15.19 5.83
C PHE A 426 -34.76 -15.86 6.96
N GLU A 427 -35.69 -16.77 6.64
CA GLU A 427 -36.38 -17.57 7.67
C GLU A 427 -35.37 -18.39 8.48
N ILE A 428 -34.44 -19.07 7.81
CA ILE A 428 -33.34 -19.78 8.48
C ILE A 428 -32.49 -18.81 9.31
N LEU A 429 -32.15 -17.65 8.76
CA LEU A 429 -31.28 -16.68 9.43
C LEU A 429 -31.90 -16.06 10.69
N VAL A 430 -33.23 -15.90 10.72
CA VAL A 430 -34.00 -15.41 11.89
C VAL A 430 -34.01 -16.44 13.03
N ASP A 431 -34.02 -17.73 12.69
CA ASP A 431 -34.03 -18.83 13.66
C ASP A 431 -32.65 -19.07 14.31
N ILE A 432 -31.57 -18.62 13.67
CA ILE A 432 -30.22 -18.71 14.25
C ILE A 432 -30.08 -17.71 15.41
N PRO A 433 -29.66 -18.15 16.62
CA PRO A 433 -29.48 -17.27 17.77
C PRO A 433 -28.51 -16.13 17.46
N ALA A 434 -28.91 -14.90 17.78
CA ALA A 434 -28.11 -13.69 17.60
C ALA A 434 -28.31 -12.72 18.77
N SER A 435 -27.68 -11.54 18.74
CA SER A 435 -28.03 -10.47 19.67
C SER A 435 -29.48 -10.01 19.45
N GLU A 436 -30.16 -9.53 20.51
CA GLU A 436 -31.57 -9.11 20.41
C GLU A 436 -31.78 -8.05 19.31
N LYS A 437 -30.87 -7.06 19.23
CA LYS A 437 -30.90 -6.02 18.19
C LYS A 437 -30.79 -6.61 16.78
N GLU A 438 -29.92 -7.59 16.60
CA GLU A 438 -29.70 -8.24 15.31
C GLU A 438 -30.86 -9.16 14.93
N GLN A 439 -31.41 -9.90 15.89
CA GLN A 439 -32.59 -10.74 15.66
C GLN A 439 -33.82 -9.89 15.27
N GLN A 440 -34.04 -8.77 15.96
CA GLN A 440 -35.09 -7.80 15.58
C GLN A 440 -34.85 -7.24 14.18
N ARG A 441 -33.60 -6.97 13.80
CA ARG A 441 -33.25 -6.50 12.45
C ARG A 441 -33.55 -7.56 11.39
N ARG A 442 -33.11 -8.79 11.60
CA ARG A 442 -33.37 -9.92 10.68
C ARG A 442 -34.88 -10.16 10.50
N ALA A 443 -35.66 -10.07 11.57
CA ALA A 443 -37.12 -10.20 11.51
C ALA A 443 -37.76 -9.08 10.65
N ARG A 444 -37.29 -7.83 10.78
CA ARG A 444 -37.76 -6.72 9.93
C ARG A 444 -37.36 -6.90 8.47
N LEU A 445 -36.13 -7.36 8.19
CA LEU A 445 -35.69 -7.66 6.83
C LEU A 445 -36.53 -8.76 6.20
N LEU A 446 -36.79 -9.85 6.92
CA LEU A 446 -37.68 -10.93 6.47
C LEU A 446 -39.08 -10.40 6.15
N GLN A 447 -39.65 -9.53 6.99
CA GLN A 447 -40.94 -8.92 6.73
C GLN A 447 -40.93 -8.09 5.44
N ILE A 448 -39.87 -7.30 5.20
CA ILE A 448 -39.73 -6.50 3.97
C ILE A 448 -39.68 -7.41 2.73
N VAL A 449 -38.94 -8.53 2.79
CA VAL A 449 -38.90 -9.51 1.70
C VAL A 449 -40.28 -10.12 1.45
N LYS A 450 -41.00 -10.54 2.51
CA LYS A 450 -42.37 -11.07 2.42
C LYS A 450 -43.35 -10.10 1.76
N GLU A 451 -43.24 -8.81 2.09
CA GLU A 451 -44.07 -7.76 1.49
C GLU A 451 -43.71 -7.44 0.03
N ALA A 452 -42.48 -7.73 -0.40
CA ALA A 452 -42.01 -7.47 -1.76
C ALA A 452 -42.49 -8.53 -2.78
N ILE A 453 -42.64 -9.79 -2.35
CA ILE A 453 -43.07 -10.90 -3.22
C ILE A 453 -44.41 -10.63 -3.95
N PRO A 454 -45.52 -10.27 -3.29
CA PRO A 454 -46.79 -10.01 -4.00
C PRO A 454 -46.71 -8.76 -4.89
N LYS A 455 -45.83 -7.80 -4.58
CA LYS A 455 -45.63 -6.61 -5.42
C LYS A 455 -44.84 -6.93 -6.70
N ALA A 456 -43.95 -7.91 -6.64
CA ALA A 456 -43.20 -8.39 -7.80
C ALA A 456 -44.10 -9.16 -8.78
N GLU A 457 -45.23 -9.73 -8.33
CA GLU A 457 -46.22 -10.37 -9.22
C GLU A 457 -47.03 -9.38 -10.07
N THR A 458 -47.18 -8.15 -9.57
CA THR A 458 -48.03 -7.13 -10.21
C THR A 458 -47.28 -6.25 -11.21
N ASN A 459 -45.95 -6.26 -11.18
CA ASN A 459 -45.09 -5.54 -12.12
C ASN A 459 -44.61 -6.48 -13.22
#